data_AF-X1KMH0-F1
#
_entry.id   AF-X1KMH0-F1
#
_cell.length_a   1.000
_cell.length_b   1.000
_cell.length_c   1.000
_cell.angle_alpha   90.00
_cell.angle_beta   90.00
_cell.angle_gamma   90.00
#
_symmetry.space_group_name_H-M   'P 1'
#
loop_
_entity.id
_entity.type
_entity.pdbx_description
1 polymer ?
#
loop_
_entity_poly.entity_id
_entity_poly.type
_entity_poly.pdbx_seq_one_letter_code
_entity_poly.pdbx_strand_id
1 'polypeptide(L)'
;GRNKIPFLHLKTGSIGITLTDAYVNRCGVTSRHNNALEVSVDIWAEKGEILASQVWQNPSTIPYRWLDTEFSIDSTPEPQWWEWRYEINNNLQRLGDVDSGGTREIVARHRDVTGSLVKDLRSWTEFVAMMDTTSEGALIAILITLSGTTIINSDARWGRIEAPTGPEDLIAKRFPFTLLDIS
;
A
#
# COMPACT_ATOMS: atom_id res chain seq x y z
N GLY A 1 -15.43 -5.78 -1.94
CA GLY A 1 -15.95 -5.45 -3.28
C GLY A 1 -14.95 -5.85 -4.34
N ARG A 2 -15.36 -6.66 -5.33
CA ARG A 2 -14.56 -6.93 -6.55
C ARG A 2 -14.80 -5.78 -7.53
N ASN A 3 -13.93 -4.76 -7.54
CA ASN A 3 -13.98 -3.77 -8.61
C ASN A 3 -13.23 -4.33 -9.82
N LYS A 4 -13.97 -5.07 -10.65
CA LYS A 4 -13.51 -5.54 -11.95
C LYS A 4 -13.36 -4.34 -12.88
N ILE A 5 -12.16 -4.13 -13.41
CA ILE A 5 -11.90 -3.14 -14.45
C ILE A 5 -12.21 -3.83 -15.78
N PRO A 6 -13.30 -3.47 -16.48
CA PRO A 6 -13.72 -4.20 -17.67
C PRO A 6 -12.66 -4.11 -18.78
N PHE A 7 -12.04 -2.94 -18.93
CA PHE A 7 -10.97 -2.70 -19.90
C PHE A 7 -9.88 -1.82 -19.28
N LEU A 8 -8.65 -2.30 -19.34
CA LEU A 8 -7.46 -1.52 -19.00
C LEU A 8 -6.55 -1.44 -20.23
N HIS A 9 -6.33 -0.22 -20.71
CA HIS A 9 -5.54 0.03 -21.91
C HIS A 9 -4.12 0.48 -21.53
N LEU A 10 -3.12 -0.27 -21.97
CA LEU A 10 -1.70 0.02 -21.76
C LEU A 10 -1.05 0.37 -23.11
N LYS A 11 -0.19 1.38 -23.13
CA LYS A 11 0.51 1.81 -24.35
C LYS A 11 2.00 2.00 -24.09
N THR A 12 2.80 1.52 -25.03
CA THR A 12 4.22 1.88 -25.14
C THR A 12 4.53 2.23 -26.60
N GLY A 13 4.98 3.47 -26.84
CA GLY A 13 5.23 3.95 -28.21
C GLY A 13 3.97 3.90 -29.09
N SER A 14 4.00 3.15 -30.19
CA SER A 14 2.87 2.95 -31.12
C SER A 14 2.03 1.70 -30.82
N ILE A 15 2.44 0.86 -29.87
CA ILE A 15 1.79 -0.42 -29.58
C ILE A 15 0.88 -0.24 -28.36
N GLY A 16 -0.38 -0.68 -28.49
CA GLY A 16 -1.34 -0.76 -27.40
C GLY A 16 -1.67 -2.21 -27.03
N ILE A 17 -2.01 -2.43 -25.77
CA ILE A 17 -2.58 -3.68 -25.27
C ILE A 17 -3.85 -3.32 -24.51
N THR A 18 -4.95 -4.03 -24.79
CA THR A 18 -6.13 -4.02 -23.93
C THR A 18 -6.12 -5.26 -23.08
N LEU A 19 -6.13 -5.05 -21.77
CA LEU A 19 -6.41 -6.07 -20.79
C LEU A 19 -7.91 -6.06 -20.54
N THR A 20 -8.56 -7.18 -20.78
CA THR A 20 -10.00 -7.36 -20.50
C THR A 20 -10.13 -8.06 -19.17
N ASP A 21 -11.11 -7.61 -18.38
CA ASP A 21 -11.44 -8.22 -17.10
C ASP A 21 -10.24 -8.23 -16.15
N ALA A 22 -9.76 -7.03 -15.86
CA ALA A 22 -8.61 -6.78 -15.02
C ALA A 22 -9.01 -6.62 -13.54
N TYR A 23 -8.16 -7.14 -12.67
CA TYR A 23 -8.32 -7.16 -11.22
C TYR A 23 -7.04 -6.64 -10.57
N VAL A 24 -7.19 -5.70 -9.63
CA VAL A 24 -6.06 -5.23 -8.83
C VAL A 24 -5.73 -6.29 -7.77
N ASN A 25 -4.57 -6.92 -7.91
CA ASN A 25 -4.07 -7.87 -6.92
C ASN A 25 -3.47 -7.13 -5.73
N ARG A 26 -2.62 -6.14 -5.99
CA ARG A 26 -1.88 -5.41 -4.97
C ARG A 26 -1.86 -3.93 -5.28
N CYS A 27 -1.99 -3.09 -4.26
CA CYS A 27 -1.81 -1.65 -4.35
C CYS A 27 -0.93 -1.21 -3.19
N GLY A 28 0.24 -0.65 -3.51
CA GLY A 28 1.19 -0.12 -2.56
C GLY A 28 1.31 1.39 -2.69
N VAL A 29 1.42 2.08 -1.55
CA VAL A 29 1.70 3.50 -1.47
C VAL A 29 2.90 3.68 -0.56
N THR A 30 3.91 4.41 -1.02
CA THR A 30 5.09 4.76 -0.24
C THR A 30 5.30 6.26 -0.30
N SER A 31 5.51 6.88 0.85
CA SER A 31 5.98 8.26 0.94
C SER A 31 7.29 8.32 1.68
N ARG A 32 8.21 9.12 1.16
CA ARG A 32 9.47 9.46 1.83
C ARG A 32 9.47 10.95 2.11
N HIS A 33 10.08 11.35 3.22
CA HIS A 33 10.16 12.75 3.61
C HIS A 33 10.71 13.59 2.45
N ASN A 34 9.99 14.66 2.09
CA ASN A 34 10.28 15.55 0.95
C ASN A 34 10.32 14.92 -0.46
N ASN A 35 9.81 13.69 -0.63
CA ASN A 35 9.68 13.06 -1.94
C ASN A 35 8.22 13.00 -2.39
N ALA A 36 8.03 12.84 -3.70
CA ALA A 36 6.71 12.56 -4.24
C ALA A 36 6.22 11.17 -3.77
N LEU A 37 4.89 11.06 -3.61
CA LEU A 37 4.24 9.79 -3.34
C LEU A 37 4.51 8.77 -4.46
N GLU A 38 4.98 7.59 -4.09
CA GLU A 38 5.17 6.47 -4.99
C GLU A 38 3.96 5.52 -4.86
N VAL A 39 3.31 5.22 -5.97
CA VAL A 39 2.17 4.28 -6.02
C VAL A 39 2.54 3.12 -6.94
N SER A 40 2.41 1.90 -6.44
CA SER A 40 2.63 0.67 -7.19
C SER A 40 1.34 -0.14 -7.24
N VAL A 41 1.03 -0.72 -8.41
CA VAL A 41 -0.16 -1.54 -8.60
C VAL A 41 0.22 -2.81 -9.36
N ASP A 42 -0.14 -3.97 -8.80
CA ASP A 42 -0.11 -5.27 -9.48
C ASP A 42 -1.52 -5.59 -9.99
N ILE A 43 -1.62 -5.86 -11.29
CA ILE A 43 -2.90 -6.07 -11.99
C ILE A 43 -2.86 -7.40 -12.72
N TRP A 44 -3.88 -8.22 -12.49
CA TRP A 44 -4.08 -9.48 -13.18
C TRP A 44 -5.23 -9.33 -14.15
N ALA A 45 -5.08 -9.83 -15.37
CA ALA A 45 -6.14 -9.86 -16.36
C ALA A 45 -6.45 -11.30 -16.78
N GLU A 46 -7.69 -11.52 -17.22
CA GLU A 46 -8.10 -12.79 -17.83
C GLU A 46 -7.59 -12.90 -19.27
N LYS A 47 -7.59 -11.79 -20.00
CA LYS A 47 -7.16 -11.75 -21.40
C LYS A 47 -6.40 -10.46 -21.73
N GLY A 48 -5.46 -10.56 -22.67
CA GLY A 48 -4.79 -9.42 -23.28
C GLY A 48 -4.89 -9.49 -24.80
N GLU A 49 -5.22 -8.38 -25.45
CA GLU A 49 -5.28 -8.26 -26.91
C GLU A 49 -4.45 -7.05 -27.37
N ILE A 50 -3.67 -7.22 -28.43
CA ILE A 50 -2.91 -6.12 -29.03
C ILE A 50 -3.88 -5.22 -29.80
N LEU A 51 -3.84 -3.92 -29.50
CA LEU A 51 -4.54 -2.91 -30.29
C LEU A 51 -3.59 -2.28 -31.30
N ALA A 52 -3.96 -2.37 -32.58
CA ALA A 52 -3.24 -1.73 -33.67
C ALA A 52 -3.57 -0.23 -33.83
N SER A 53 -4.73 0.23 -33.34
CA SER A 53 -5.14 1.63 -33.45
C SER A 53 -6.19 2.01 -32.39
N GLN A 54 -5.86 2.98 -31.53
CA GLN A 54 -6.79 3.65 -30.62
C GLN A 54 -6.37 5.12 -30.51
N VAL A 55 -7.33 6.04 -30.38
CA VAL A 55 -7.04 7.45 -30.09
C VAL A 55 -6.76 7.56 -28.60
N TRP A 56 -5.48 7.69 -28.25
CA TRP A 56 -5.04 7.82 -26.87
C TRP A 56 -5.15 9.27 -26.43
N GLN A 57 -5.96 9.53 -25.40
CA GLN A 57 -5.97 10.83 -24.76
C GLN A 57 -4.70 11.00 -23.94
N ASN A 58 -3.95 12.06 -24.20
CA ASN A 58 -2.92 12.49 -23.28
C ASN A 58 -3.61 13.09 -22.05
N PRO A 59 -3.16 12.78 -20.83
CA PRO A 59 -3.67 13.47 -19.65
C PRO A 59 -3.43 14.98 -19.82
N SER A 60 -4.50 15.77 -19.70
CA SER A 60 -4.47 17.23 -19.85
C SER A 60 -3.98 17.95 -18.60
N THR A 61 -3.79 17.21 -17.50
CA THR A 61 -3.43 17.73 -16.18
C THR A 61 -2.05 17.24 -15.77
N ILE A 62 -1.25 18.15 -15.20
CA ILE A 62 -0.02 17.81 -14.50
C ILE A 62 -0.38 16.86 -13.34
N PRO A 63 0.34 15.75 -13.13
CA PRO A 63 0.09 14.86 -12.00
C PRO A 63 0.12 15.64 -10.68
N TYR A 64 -0.86 15.39 -9.80
CA TYR A 64 -0.87 15.97 -8.46
C TYR A 64 0.42 15.59 -7.74
N ARG A 65 1.13 16.58 -7.19
CA ARG A 65 2.25 16.37 -6.27
C ARG A 65 1.70 16.52 -4.86
N TRP A 66 1.48 15.41 -4.16
CA TRP A 66 1.27 15.45 -2.71
C TRP A 66 2.64 15.66 -2.06
N LEU A 67 2.92 16.90 -1.66
CA LEU A 67 4.16 17.25 -0.97
C LEU A 67 4.01 17.11 0.55
N ASP A 68 2.79 17.32 1.06
CA ASP A 68 2.50 17.28 2.49
C ASP A 68 1.75 15.99 2.82
N THR A 69 2.47 15.08 3.47
CA THR A 69 1.89 13.90 4.10
C THR A 69 2.15 13.94 5.60
N GLU A 70 1.15 13.55 6.36
CA GLU A 70 1.23 13.41 7.81
C GLU A 70 0.94 11.96 8.18
N PHE A 71 1.72 11.45 9.13
CA PHE A 71 1.51 10.16 9.76
C PHE A 71 1.25 10.41 11.24
N SER A 72 0.21 9.82 11.81
CA SER A 72 -0.11 9.96 13.23
C SER A 72 -0.38 8.60 13.87
N ILE A 73 -0.03 8.47 15.14
CA ILE A 73 -0.31 7.32 16.01
C ILE A 73 -1.20 7.81 17.15
N ASP A 74 -2.36 7.18 17.36
CA ASP A 74 -3.30 7.51 18.44
C ASP A 74 -3.66 9.01 18.49
N SER A 75 -3.86 9.61 17.30
CA SER A 75 -4.11 11.05 17.07
C SER A 75 -2.93 12.00 17.34
N THR A 76 -1.75 11.47 17.67
CA THR A 76 -0.52 12.25 17.84
C THR A 76 0.26 12.26 16.52
N PRO A 77 0.46 13.43 15.87
CA PRO A 77 1.31 13.53 14.71
C PRO A 77 2.73 13.07 15.02
N GLU A 78 3.30 12.25 14.14
CA GLU A 78 4.70 11.85 14.21
C GLU A 78 5.54 12.86 13.42
N PRO A 79 6.40 13.68 14.06
CA PRO A 79 7.16 14.70 13.34
C PRO A 79 8.51 14.18 12.80
N GLN A 80 8.95 12.98 13.21
CA GLN A 80 10.31 12.47 12.94
C GLN A 80 10.32 11.20 12.09
N TRP A 81 9.47 11.12 11.07
CA TRP A 81 9.46 9.99 10.13
C TRP A 81 10.26 10.27 8.86
N TRP A 82 10.83 9.20 8.30
CA TRP A 82 11.60 9.19 7.06
C TRP A 82 10.80 8.58 5.91
N GLU A 83 10.11 7.49 6.19
CA GLU A 83 9.34 6.75 5.22
C GLU A 83 8.12 6.15 5.92
N TRP A 84 6.97 6.21 5.25
CA TRP A 84 5.87 5.31 5.56
C TRP A 84 5.47 4.59 4.28
N ARG A 85 5.05 3.34 4.45
CA ARG A 85 4.48 2.55 3.37
C ARG A 85 3.24 1.84 3.85
N TYR A 86 2.33 1.60 2.93
CA TYR A 86 1.13 0.83 3.12
C TYR A 86 0.85 0.03 1.85
N GLU A 87 0.41 -1.21 2.01
CA GLU A 87 0.12 -2.13 0.92
C GLU A 87 -1.15 -2.92 1.21
N ILE A 88 -2.11 -2.85 0.28
CA ILE A 88 -3.24 -3.76 0.20
C ILE A 88 -2.87 -4.90 -0.72
N ASN A 89 -3.03 -6.14 -0.26
CA ASN A 89 -2.89 -7.34 -1.06
C ASN A 89 -4.19 -8.15 -1.01
N ASN A 90 -4.87 -8.28 -2.15
CA ASN A 90 -6.11 -9.07 -2.30
C ASN A 90 -5.85 -10.58 -2.43
N ASN A 91 -4.59 -11.00 -2.47
CA ASN A 91 -4.17 -12.40 -2.55
C ASN A 91 -4.94 -13.17 -3.62
N LEU A 92 -4.97 -12.63 -4.84
CA LEU A 92 -5.69 -13.24 -5.95
C LEU A 92 -5.10 -14.62 -6.26
N GLN A 93 -6.00 -15.54 -6.61
CA GLN A 93 -5.64 -16.89 -7.02
C GLN A 93 -6.34 -17.23 -8.33
N ARG A 94 -5.56 -17.75 -9.29
CA ARG A 94 -6.11 -18.35 -10.50
C ARG A 94 -6.58 -19.77 -10.21
N LEU A 95 -7.84 -20.03 -10.50
CA LEU A 95 -8.40 -21.37 -10.54
C LEU A 95 -8.33 -21.85 -11.99
N GLY A 96 -7.57 -22.92 -12.22
CA GLY A 96 -7.42 -23.52 -13.54
C GLY A 96 -8.67 -24.27 -13.96
N ASP A 97 -8.87 -24.36 -15.27
CA ASP A 97 -9.76 -25.32 -15.90
C ASP A 97 -8.97 -26.60 -16.18
N VAL A 98 -9.48 -27.73 -15.68
CA VAL A 98 -8.81 -29.04 -15.78
C VAL A 98 -8.80 -29.54 -17.22
N ASP A 99 -9.83 -29.21 -18.01
CA ASP A 99 -10.00 -29.74 -19.36
C ASP A 99 -9.21 -28.94 -20.41
N SER A 100 -9.11 -27.62 -20.22
CA SER A 100 -8.46 -26.71 -21.17
C SER A 100 -7.05 -26.28 -20.74
N GLY A 101 -6.66 -26.50 -19.49
CA GLY A 101 -5.43 -25.94 -18.90
C GLY A 101 -5.44 -24.40 -18.77
N GLY A 102 -6.57 -23.77 -19.10
CA GLY A 102 -6.77 -22.32 -19.05
C GLY A 102 -7.12 -21.79 -17.67
N THR A 103 -7.30 -20.48 -17.55
CA THR A 103 -7.84 -19.86 -16.32
C THR A 103 -9.37 -19.90 -16.37
N ARG A 104 -10.01 -20.53 -15.38
CA ARG A 104 -11.47 -20.56 -15.24
C ARG A 104 -12.00 -19.33 -14.52
N GLU A 105 -11.37 -18.98 -13.39
CA GLU A 105 -11.76 -17.84 -12.55
C GLU A 105 -10.56 -17.28 -11.80
N ILE A 106 -10.58 -15.98 -11.53
CA ILE A 106 -9.70 -15.31 -10.58
C ILE A 106 -10.50 -15.01 -9.31
N VAL A 107 -10.11 -15.63 -8.19
CA VAL A 107 -10.78 -15.45 -6.89
C VAL A 107 -9.88 -14.70 -5.92
N ALA A 108 -10.47 -13.82 -5.11
CA ALA A 108 -9.77 -13.17 -4.00
C ALA A 108 -9.79 -14.07 -2.76
N ARG A 109 -8.66 -14.15 -2.05
CA ARG A 109 -8.57 -14.77 -0.71
C ARG A 109 -8.70 -13.69 0.36
N HIS A 110 -8.39 -14.06 1.61
CA HIS A 110 -8.23 -13.11 2.70
C HIS A 110 -7.34 -11.96 2.26
N ARG A 111 -7.83 -10.73 2.40
CA ARG A 111 -7.09 -9.52 2.06
C ARG A 111 -6.12 -9.24 3.20
N ASP A 112 -4.85 -9.06 2.86
CA ASP A 112 -3.85 -8.62 3.82
C ASP A 112 -3.60 -7.14 3.61
N VAL A 113 -3.61 -6.39 4.70
CA VAL A 113 -3.25 -4.98 4.64
C VAL A 113 -2.17 -4.66 5.65
N THR A 114 -1.01 -4.30 5.11
CA THR A 114 0.21 -4.15 5.88
C THR A 114 0.86 -2.81 5.60
N GLY A 115 1.74 -2.39 6.49
CA GLY A 115 2.53 -1.19 6.29
C GLY A 115 3.79 -1.19 7.12
N SER A 116 4.56 -0.12 6.99
CA SER A 116 5.62 0.17 7.94
C SER A 116 5.87 1.66 8.04
N LEU A 117 6.19 2.09 9.25
CA LEU A 117 6.75 3.40 9.54
C LEU A 117 8.27 3.27 9.73
N VAL A 118 9.04 4.23 9.24
CA VAL A 118 10.47 4.38 9.54
C VAL A 118 10.64 5.75 10.19
N LYS A 119 11.14 5.80 11.42
CA LYS A 119 11.35 7.04 12.18
C LYS A 119 12.62 6.99 13.00
N ASP A 120 13.13 8.17 13.34
CA ASP A 120 14.17 8.27 14.37
C ASP A 120 13.52 8.24 15.75
N LEU A 121 14.18 7.57 16.70
CA LEU A 121 13.85 7.62 18.10
C LEU A 121 14.96 8.34 18.85
N ARG A 122 14.59 9.29 19.70
CA ARG A 122 15.52 10.11 20.47
C ARG A 122 16.09 9.37 21.68
N SER A 123 15.39 8.33 22.14
CA SER A 123 15.74 7.63 23.36
C SER A 123 15.15 6.23 23.43
N TRP A 124 15.72 5.44 24.34
CA TRP A 124 15.16 4.16 24.76
C TRP A 124 13.75 4.27 25.32
N THR A 125 13.45 5.34 26.04
CA THR A 125 12.11 5.61 26.56
C THR A 125 11.10 5.80 25.43
N GLU A 126 11.48 6.48 24.35
CA GLU A 126 10.61 6.64 23.18
C GLU A 126 10.38 5.31 22.46
N PHE A 127 11.42 4.47 22.33
CA PHE A 127 11.25 3.11 21.82
C PHE A 127 10.29 2.29 22.68
N VAL A 128 10.46 2.32 24.00
CA VAL A 128 9.56 1.62 24.92
C VAL A 128 8.15 2.17 24.79
N ALA A 129 7.93 3.49 24.74
CA ALA A 129 6.60 4.08 24.57
C ALA A 129 5.93 3.68 23.25
N MET A 130 6.69 3.61 22.14
CA MET A 130 6.19 3.09 20.85
C MET A 130 5.78 1.62 20.94
N MET A 131 6.50 0.85 21.77
CA MET A 131 6.25 -0.57 22.04
C MET A 131 5.27 -0.81 23.20
N ASP A 132 4.91 0.23 23.96
CA ASP A 132 4.10 0.16 25.18
C ASP A 132 2.62 0.03 24.81
N THR A 133 2.35 -1.04 24.08
CA THR A 133 1.04 -1.61 23.86
C THR A 133 0.86 -2.71 24.91
N THR A 134 0.95 -2.37 26.20
CA THR A 134 1.09 -3.28 27.36
C THR A 134 -0.02 -4.32 27.57
N SER A 135 -0.94 -4.46 26.62
CA SER A 135 -1.79 -5.65 26.51
C SER A 135 -1.53 -6.34 25.17
N GLU A 136 -1.32 -7.66 25.20
CA GLU A 136 -1.41 -8.52 24.01
C GLU A 136 -2.80 -8.35 23.38
N GLY A 137 -2.95 -7.38 22.47
CA GLY A 137 -4.24 -7.00 21.90
C GLY A 137 -4.48 -5.51 21.75
N ALA A 138 -3.63 -4.65 22.33
CA ALA A 138 -3.74 -3.20 22.15
C ALA A 138 -3.56 -2.83 20.67
N LEU A 139 -4.56 -2.15 20.14
CA LEU A 139 -4.58 -1.61 18.79
C LEU A 139 -4.00 -0.20 18.84
N ILE A 140 -3.24 0.16 17.82
CA ILE A 140 -2.80 1.53 17.59
C ILE A 140 -3.65 2.12 16.47
N ALA A 141 -4.10 3.36 16.62
CA ALA A 141 -4.79 4.04 15.54
C ALA A 141 -3.75 4.63 14.57
N ILE A 142 -3.71 4.14 13.33
CA ILE A 142 -2.88 4.71 12.26
C ILE A 142 -3.72 5.66 11.42
N LEU A 143 -3.30 6.91 11.40
CA LEU A 143 -3.87 7.96 10.56
C LEU A 143 -2.83 8.42 9.54
N ILE A 144 -3.19 8.39 8.25
CA ILE A 144 -2.39 8.98 7.19
C ILE A 144 -3.23 10.02 6.45
N THR A 145 -2.71 11.24 6.38
CA THR A 145 -3.32 12.32 5.62
C THR A 145 -2.41 12.75 4.47
N LEU A 146 -3.03 13.08 3.33
CA LEU A 146 -2.40 13.65 2.15
C LEU A 146 -3.07 14.98 1.84
N SER A 147 -2.34 16.09 1.97
CA SER A 147 -2.87 17.45 1.73
C SER A 147 -4.21 17.71 2.42
N GLY A 148 -4.32 17.31 3.70
CA GLY A 148 -5.53 17.47 4.52
C GLY A 148 -6.63 16.43 4.27
N THR A 149 -6.48 15.53 3.29
CA THR A 149 -7.41 14.43 3.05
C THR A 149 -6.93 13.18 3.79
N THR A 150 -7.77 12.62 4.64
CA THR A 150 -7.49 11.34 5.30
C THR A 150 -7.62 10.20 4.31
N ILE A 151 -6.54 9.43 4.10
CA ILE A 151 -6.52 8.27 3.20
C ILE A 151 -6.50 6.95 3.95
N ILE A 152 -6.04 6.95 5.19
CA ILE A 152 -6.06 5.79 6.09
C ILE A 152 -6.45 6.31 7.47
N ASN A 153 -7.43 5.66 8.08
CA ASN A 153 -7.80 5.81 9.48
C ASN A 153 -8.28 4.44 9.95
N SER A 154 -7.40 3.67 10.59
CA SER A 154 -7.68 2.29 10.94
C SER A 154 -6.85 1.84 12.13
N ASP A 155 -7.40 0.91 12.88
CA ASP A 155 -6.72 0.20 13.94
C ASP A 155 -5.68 -0.75 13.37
N ALA A 156 -4.50 -0.77 13.97
CA ALA A 156 -3.38 -1.58 13.55
C ALA A 156 -2.79 -2.37 14.71
N ARG A 157 -2.03 -3.40 14.36
CA ARG A 157 -1.11 -4.08 15.28
C ARG A 157 0.31 -3.95 14.77
N TRP A 158 1.23 -3.70 15.69
CA TRP A 158 2.64 -3.83 15.38
C TRP A 158 2.96 -5.27 14.94
N GLY A 159 3.76 -5.38 13.90
CA GLY A 159 4.40 -6.63 13.51
C GLY A 159 5.60 -6.92 14.40
N ARG A 160 6.43 -7.87 13.97
CA ARG A 160 7.69 -8.17 14.66
C ARG A 160 8.64 -6.96 14.56
N ILE A 161 8.91 -6.35 15.71
CA ILE A 161 9.89 -5.27 15.85
C ILE A 161 11.14 -5.86 16.51
N GLU A 162 12.28 -5.67 15.88
CA GLU A 162 13.57 -6.11 16.42
C GLU A 162 13.96 -5.20 17.58
N ALA A 163 14.31 -5.77 18.74
CA ALA A 163 14.85 -5.00 19.84
C ALA A 163 16.17 -4.34 19.40
N PRO A 164 16.33 -3.02 19.59
CA PRO A 164 17.60 -2.38 19.30
C PRO A 164 18.67 -2.92 20.28
N THR A 165 19.93 -2.89 19.88
CA THR A 165 21.07 -3.37 20.66
C THR A 165 21.97 -2.23 21.12
N GLY A 166 21.98 -1.13 20.36
CA GLY A 166 22.68 0.10 20.69
C GLY A 166 21.89 1.36 20.31
N PRO A 167 22.35 2.56 20.72
CA PRO A 167 21.73 3.84 20.36
C PRO A 167 21.63 4.08 18.85
N GLU A 168 22.56 3.54 18.06
CA GLU A 168 22.57 3.62 16.60
C GLU A 168 21.35 2.94 15.96
N ASP A 169 20.83 1.89 16.60
CA ASP A 169 19.66 1.15 16.13
C ASP A 169 18.34 1.93 16.34
N LEU A 170 18.40 3.08 17.02
CA LEU A 170 17.27 4.00 17.19
C LEU A 170 17.10 4.94 15.99
N ILE A 171 18.11 5.08 15.13
CA ILE A 171 18.06 5.88 13.91
C ILE A 171 17.38 5.06 12.81
N ALA A 172 16.42 5.68 12.10
CA ALA A 172 15.66 5.06 11.03
C ALA A 172 15.06 3.69 11.42
N LYS A 173 14.58 3.58 12.67
CA LYS A 173 13.98 2.36 13.18
C LYS A 173 12.68 2.07 12.44
N ARG A 174 12.54 0.81 12.00
CA ARG A 174 11.37 0.32 11.25
C ARG A 174 10.35 -0.30 12.19
N PHE A 175 9.10 0.15 12.04
CA PHE A 175 7.91 -0.31 12.75
C PHE A 175 6.91 -0.89 11.74
N PRO A 176 6.96 -2.20 11.45
CA PRO A 176 5.96 -2.85 10.61
C PRO A 176 4.62 -2.90 11.33
N PHE A 177 3.51 -2.73 10.61
CA PHE A 177 2.16 -2.86 11.17
C PHE A 177 1.22 -3.60 10.21
N THR A 178 0.13 -4.13 10.75
CA THR A 178 -0.98 -4.76 10.01
C THR A 178 -2.28 -4.08 10.41
N LEU A 179 -3.06 -3.59 9.44
CA LEU A 179 -4.36 -2.95 9.67
C LEU A 179 -5.45 -4.01 9.84
N LEU A 180 -6.35 -3.80 10.80
CA LEU A 180 -7.36 -4.80 11.18
C LEU A 180 -8.71 -4.65 10.49
N ASP A 181 -8.99 -3.51 9.89
CA ASP A 181 -10.20 -3.34 9.08
C ASP A 181 -10.01 -2.19 8.10
N ILE A 182 -10.24 -2.45 6.82
CA ILE A 182 -10.33 -1.41 5.80
C ILE A 182 -11.57 -1.75 4.98
N SER A 183 -12.71 -1.32 5.53
CA SER A 183 -14.03 -1.39 4.89
C SER A 183 -14.06 -0.54 3.62
#